data_AF-A0A348PDN2-F1
#
_entry.id   AF-A0A348PDN2-F1
#
_cell.length_a   1.000
_cell.length_b   1.000
_cell.length_c   1.000
_cell.angle_alpha   90.00
_cell.angle_beta   90.00
_cell.angle_gamma   90.00
#
_symmetry.space_group_name_H-M   'P 1'
#
loop_
_entity.id
_entity.type
_entity.pdbx_description
1 polymer ?
#
loop_
_entity_poly.entity_id
_entity_poly.type
_entity_poly.pdbx_seq_one_letter_code
_entity_poly.pdbx_strand_id
1 'polypeptide(L)'
;MQLVIQKRAFDRSIEQLRSASDARPFPDEARAAAAIAANLKHWSEELAAAARALADRAAQRVDSAALAAWLTGAPAEFTALARELRVAQDGLDRLPKLWGAEVGAALAAGDCAIITGPSGVATVPAWQLVAGASGGWISFDRRFRGEQAIASALRALKVGKPPVAVFVHAGALGILRPSADGSDLAAAADALRGARFEVREWTPADGPQPAVAAGTTVVWILVPPADRDSVDESPRERALLSVARRLVAQGEPVLLSVGPSLLPLLGQQDPWGALLRGRGMAAQTGRTVLELVPTGPDRAETSAVQTTVAGGIDSAVGRAIDGQRLRLDRPIPLESDPAAVGVSVVVGIEPAAERWIEDDWRRDLKGRMEAPESKRFDAEVPVVLVSDAPRAMLVGSPTWMTTAVADSADALGGGRIALRNPGNRDLLVNAVAWLAGRDDLLAGSGAGREVGRLPRLSRATVGIVGSMEAFAVPALIAALGASVVVRRRMRT
;
A
#
# COMPACT_ATOMS: atom_id res chain seq x y z
N MET A 1 4.72 27.27 -33.71
CA MET A 1 3.81 26.21 -34.20
C MET A 1 3.58 25.11 -33.15
N GLN A 2 4.63 24.59 -32.50
CA GLN A 2 4.55 23.52 -31.49
C GLN A 2 3.72 23.89 -30.23
N LEU A 3 3.92 25.09 -29.67
CA LEU A 3 3.14 25.60 -28.51
C LEU A 3 1.63 25.72 -28.79
N VAL A 4 1.24 26.11 -30.00
CA VAL A 4 -0.17 26.25 -30.40
C VAL A 4 -0.84 24.88 -30.51
N ILE A 5 -0.12 23.88 -31.00
CA ILE A 5 -0.59 22.48 -31.07
C ILE A 5 -0.72 21.90 -29.66
N GLN A 6 0.27 22.12 -28.80
CA GLN A 6 0.24 21.70 -27.39
C GLN A 6 -0.94 22.33 -26.64
N LYS A 7 -1.17 23.64 -26.80
CA LYS A 7 -2.34 24.32 -26.22
C LYS A 7 -3.65 23.69 -26.67
N ARG A 8 -3.85 23.47 -27.97
CA ARG A 8 -5.10 22.85 -28.49
C ARG A 8 -5.30 21.41 -28.01
N ALA A 9 -4.22 20.66 -27.80
CA ALA A 9 -4.30 19.33 -27.21
C ALA A 9 -4.69 19.40 -25.73
N PHE A 10 -4.08 20.33 -24.98
CA PHE A 10 -4.40 20.57 -23.58
C PHE A 10 -5.86 21.02 -23.40
N ASP A 11 -6.32 22.02 -24.16
CA ASP A 11 -7.70 22.52 -24.08
C ASP A 11 -8.72 21.40 -24.34
N ARG A 12 -8.48 20.56 -25.35
CA ARG A 12 -9.33 19.39 -25.63
C ARG A 12 -9.31 18.38 -24.49
N SER A 13 -8.16 18.14 -23.87
CA SER A 13 -8.05 17.23 -22.72
C SER A 13 -8.84 17.77 -21.53
N ILE A 14 -8.79 19.07 -21.26
CA ILE A 14 -9.59 19.70 -20.20
C ILE A 14 -11.08 19.59 -20.50
N GLU A 15 -11.51 19.84 -21.74
CA GLU A 15 -12.90 19.73 -22.14
C GLU A 15 -13.44 18.29 -22.01
N GLN A 16 -12.61 17.29 -22.36
CA GLN A 16 -12.93 15.88 -22.14
C GLN A 16 -13.07 15.53 -20.65
N LEU A 17 -12.24 16.10 -19.79
CA LEU A 17 -12.36 15.89 -18.34
C LEU A 17 -13.63 16.54 -17.77
N ARG A 18 -14.08 17.66 -18.35
CA ARG A 18 -15.24 18.41 -17.90
C ARG A 18 -16.58 17.92 -18.49
N SER A 19 -16.54 16.99 -19.43
CA SER A 19 -17.74 16.39 -20.03
C SER A 19 -18.01 15.01 -19.47
N ALA A 20 -19.28 14.71 -19.23
CA ALA A 20 -19.72 13.35 -18.93
C ALA A 20 -19.65 12.49 -20.20
N SER A 21 -19.37 11.20 -20.04
CA SER A 21 -19.34 10.20 -21.10
C SER A 21 -19.86 8.86 -20.59
N ASP A 22 -20.13 7.91 -21.48
CA ASP A 22 -20.59 6.57 -21.07
C ASP A 22 -19.57 5.84 -20.18
N ALA A 23 -18.27 6.10 -20.40
CA ALA A 23 -17.19 5.55 -19.56
C ALA A 23 -16.98 6.37 -18.26
N ARG A 24 -17.56 7.57 -18.16
CA ARG A 24 -17.42 8.45 -17.00
C ARG A 24 -18.67 9.31 -16.84
N PRO A 25 -19.67 8.85 -16.07
CA PRO A 25 -20.98 9.50 -16.00
C PRO A 25 -20.96 10.86 -15.29
N PHE A 26 -19.84 11.21 -14.62
CA PHE A 26 -19.63 12.50 -13.98
C PHE A 26 -18.38 13.20 -14.54
N PRO A 27 -18.43 14.54 -14.74
CA PRO A 27 -17.23 15.34 -15.00
C PRO A 27 -16.17 15.15 -13.92
N ASP A 28 -14.91 15.04 -14.32
CA ASP A 28 -13.74 14.95 -13.45
C ASP A 28 -13.11 16.32 -13.27
N GLU A 29 -13.87 17.20 -12.62
CA GLU A 29 -13.46 18.59 -12.38
C GLU A 29 -12.22 18.67 -11.49
N ALA A 30 -12.02 17.68 -10.60
CA ALA A 30 -10.85 17.60 -9.75
C ALA A 30 -9.58 17.35 -10.58
N ARG A 31 -9.60 16.40 -11.52
CA ARG A 31 -8.46 16.15 -12.41
C ARG A 31 -8.26 17.29 -13.40
N ALA A 32 -9.32 17.92 -13.88
CA ALA A 32 -9.23 19.11 -14.71
C ALA A 32 -8.54 20.27 -13.96
N ALA A 33 -8.98 20.56 -12.73
CA ALA A 33 -8.38 21.57 -11.86
C ALA A 33 -6.91 21.25 -11.57
N ALA A 34 -6.57 20.00 -11.25
CA ALA A 34 -5.20 19.57 -11.01
C ALA A 34 -4.30 19.70 -12.26
N ALA A 35 -4.83 19.38 -13.45
CA ALA A 35 -4.12 19.53 -14.71
C ALA A 35 -3.85 21.01 -15.04
N ILE A 36 -4.84 21.89 -14.82
CA ILE A 36 -4.68 23.34 -14.98
C ILE A 36 -3.69 23.87 -13.95
N ALA A 37 -3.80 23.51 -12.67
CA ALA A 37 -2.88 23.92 -11.62
C ALA A 37 -1.44 23.49 -11.93
N ALA A 38 -1.21 22.26 -12.37
CA ALA A 38 0.11 21.79 -12.77
C ALA A 38 0.68 22.61 -13.95
N ASN A 39 -0.14 22.95 -14.95
CA ASN A 39 0.28 23.77 -16.07
C ASN A 39 0.59 25.22 -15.64
N LEU A 40 -0.24 25.81 -14.78
CA LEU A 40 0.00 27.13 -14.20
C LEU A 40 1.30 27.17 -13.40
N LYS A 41 1.55 26.13 -12.58
CA LYS A 41 2.80 25.99 -11.82
C LYS A 41 4.01 25.96 -12.77
N HIS A 42 3.99 25.08 -13.78
CA HIS A 42 5.09 24.96 -14.74
C HIS A 42 5.41 26.30 -15.41
N TRP A 43 4.40 26.98 -15.96
CA TRP A 43 4.62 28.28 -16.61
C TRP A 43 5.02 29.39 -15.63
N SER A 44 4.55 29.35 -14.38
CA SER A 44 5.02 30.30 -13.36
C SER A 44 6.51 30.14 -13.05
N GLU A 45 7.00 28.90 -13.02
CA GLU A 45 8.41 28.58 -12.78
C GLU A 45 9.28 29.00 -13.96
N GLU A 46 8.85 28.71 -15.19
CA GLU A 46 9.53 29.12 -16.42
C GLU A 46 9.60 30.65 -16.56
N LEU A 47 8.50 31.36 -16.30
CA LEU A 47 8.47 32.83 -16.35
C LEU A 47 9.32 33.45 -15.24
N ALA A 48 9.33 32.87 -14.04
CA ALA A 48 10.19 33.33 -12.95
C ALA A 48 11.68 33.09 -13.25
N ALA A 49 12.02 31.96 -13.89
CA ALA A 49 13.38 31.67 -14.33
C ALA A 49 13.82 32.63 -15.44
N ALA A 50 12.96 32.90 -16.42
CA ALA A 50 13.20 33.87 -17.47
C ALA A 50 13.39 35.29 -16.91
N ALA A 51 12.57 35.71 -15.95
CA ALA A 51 12.71 37.01 -15.29
C ALA A 51 14.08 37.18 -14.62
N ARG A 52 14.58 36.13 -13.93
CA ARG A 52 15.92 36.15 -13.32
C ARG A 52 17.02 36.26 -14.38
N ALA A 53 16.95 35.45 -15.44
CA ALA A 53 17.92 35.50 -16.53
C ALA A 53 17.95 36.87 -17.22
N LEU A 54 16.79 37.51 -17.39
CA LEU A 54 16.68 38.86 -17.94
C LEU A 54 17.25 39.92 -16.99
N ALA A 55 17.01 39.80 -15.68
CA ALA A 55 17.58 40.70 -14.68
C ALA A 55 19.11 40.58 -14.60
N ASP A 56 19.65 39.36 -14.64
CA ASP A 56 21.09 39.11 -14.68
C ASP A 56 21.72 39.71 -15.94
N ARG A 57 21.02 39.60 -17.08
CA ARG A 57 21.47 40.22 -18.33
C ARG A 57 21.42 41.74 -18.28
N ALA A 58 20.41 42.32 -17.63
CA ALA A 58 20.28 43.76 -17.44
C ALA A 58 21.39 44.34 -16.55
N ALA A 59 21.93 43.55 -15.61
CA ALA A 59 23.05 43.95 -14.76
C ALA A 59 24.40 43.98 -15.49
N GLN A 60 24.49 43.38 -16.69
CA GLN A 60 25.69 43.37 -17.51
C GLN A 60 25.71 44.54 -18.50
N ARG A 61 26.89 44.88 -19.03
CA ARG A 61 27.01 45.87 -20.12
C ARG A 61 26.32 45.32 -21.37
N VAL A 62 25.40 46.10 -21.92
CA VAL A 62 24.64 45.79 -23.15
C VAL A 62 24.93 46.88 -24.17
N ASP A 63 25.42 46.50 -25.35
CA ASP A 63 25.86 47.45 -26.39
C ASP A 63 24.69 48.09 -27.17
N SER A 64 23.50 47.48 -27.13
CA SER A 64 22.29 48.00 -27.78
C SER A 64 21.43 48.80 -26.81
N ALA A 65 21.24 50.09 -27.10
CA ALA A 65 20.38 50.98 -26.31
C ALA A 65 18.91 50.53 -26.27
N ALA A 66 18.39 49.99 -27.39
CA ALA A 66 17.02 49.48 -27.45
C ALA A 66 16.82 48.24 -26.57
N LEU A 67 17.82 47.34 -26.54
CA LEU A 67 17.80 46.15 -25.69
C LEU A 67 17.92 46.53 -24.22
N ALA A 68 18.79 47.49 -23.89
CA ALA A 68 18.95 48.00 -22.52
C ALA A 68 17.65 48.64 -21.99
N ALA A 69 16.97 49.44 -22.81
CA ALA A 69 15.67 50.03 -22.46
C ALA A 69 14.60 48.96 -22.18
N TRP A 70 14.50 47.93 -23.04
CA TRP A 70 13.54 46.83 -22.84
C TRP A 70 13.85 46.01 -21.58
N LEU A 71 15.13 45.67 -21.34
CA LEU A 71 15.58 44.93 -20.16
C LEU A 71 15.32 45.66 -18.84
N THR A 72 15.07 46.98 -18.86
CA THR A 72 14.74 47.75 -17.66
C THR A 72 13.35 47.41 -17.12
N GLY A 73 12.39 47.08 -17.99
CA GLY A 73 11.00 46.77 -17.62
C GLY A 73 10.64 45.28 -17.72
N ALA A 74 11.25 44.54 -18.65
CA ALA A 74 10.87 43.16 -18.95
C ALA A 74 10.94 42.20 -17.73
N PRO A 75 11.98 42.22 -16.86
CA PRO A 75 12.00 41.33 -15.70
C PRO A 75 10.79 41.50 -14.77
N ALA A 76 10.32 42.74 -14.59
CA ALA A 76 9.17 43.04 -13.74
C ALA A 76 7.86 42.49 -14.33
N GLU A 77 7.68 42.61 -15.66
CA GLU A 77 6.52 42.08 -16.37
C GLU A 77 6.43 40.55 -16.26
N PHE A 78 7.55 39.84 -16.49
CA PHE A 78 7.59 38.38 -16.36
C PHE A 78 7.37 37.93 -14.91
N THR A 79 7.89 38.67 -13.94
CA THR A 79 7.66 38.39 -12.51
C THR A 79 6.19 38.59 -12.13
N ALA A 80 5.54 39.62 -12.67
CA ALA A 80 4.12 39.87 -12.45
C ALA A 80 3.25 38.73 -13.02
N LEU A 81 3.50 38.31 -14.26
CA LEU A 81 2.81 37.18 -14.88
C LEU A 81 3.03 35.87 -14.10
N ALA A 82 4.27 35.58 -13.69
CA ALA A 82 4.57 34.41 -12.87
C ALA A 82 3.77 34.41 -11.56
N ARG A 83 3.63 35.58 -10.92
CA ARG A 83 2.83 35.75 -9.70
C ARG A 83 1.35 35.54 -9.95
N GLU A 84 0.79 36.09 -11.02
CA GLU A 84 -0.62 35.89 -11.38
C GLU A 84 -0.94 34.41 -11.60
N LEU A 85 -0.09 33.69 -12.33
CA LEU A 85 -0.25 32.25 -12.53
C LEU A 85 -0.18 31.48 -11.20
N ARG A 86 0.70 31.89 -10.29
CA ARG A 86 0.82 31.26 -8.96
C ARG A 86 -0.41 31.52 -8.08
N VAL A 87 -0.97 32.73 -8.12
CA VAL A 87 -2.22 33.06 -7.42
C VAL A 87 -3.39 32.26 -7.98
N ALA A 88 -3.49 32.12 -9.30
CA ALA A 88 -4.52 31.31 -9.94
C ALA A 88 -4.38 29.82 -9.59
N GLN A 89 -3.14 29.30 -9.55
CA GLN A 89 -2.86 27.94 -9.10
C GLN A 89 -3.28 27.73 -7.65
N ASP A 90 -2.87 28.63 -6.74
CA ASP A 90 -3.25 28.57 -5.33
C ASP A 90 -4.80 28.62 -5.16
N GLY A 91 -5.50 29.35 -6.03
CA GLY A 91 -6.96 29.38 -6.08
C GLY A 91 -7.56 28.02 -6.43
N LEU A 92 -7.01 27.33 -7.44
CA LEU A 92 -7.43 25.99 -7.84
C LEU A 92 -7.13 24.94 -6.77
N ASP A 93 -5.95 25.01 -6.14
CA ASP A 93 -5.52 24.06 -5.10
C ASP A 93 -6.38 24.16 -3.82
N ARG A 94 -7.06 25.31 -3.63
CA ARG A 94 -7.96 25.56 -2.50
C ARG A 94 -9.42 25.22 -2.80
N LEU A 95 -9.76 24.86 -4.03
CA LEU A 95 -11.14 24.49 -4.35
C LEU A 95 -11.56 23.28 -3.51
N PRO A 96 -12.75 23.31 -2.90
CA PRO A 96 -13.26 22.15 -2.19
C PRO A 96 -13.44 21.00 -3.19
N LYS A 97 -13.06 19.79 -2.78
CA LYS A 97 -13.36 18.59 -3.56
C LYS A 97 -14.87 18.45 -3.68
N LEU A 98 -15.37 18.39 -4.91
CA LEU A 98 -16.77 18.19 -5.18
C LEU A 98 -17.11 16.69 -5.03
N TRP A 99 -18.23 16.42 -4.37
CA TRP A 99 -18.75 15.07 -4.16
C TRP A 99 -18.94 14.29 -5.48
N GLY A 100 -19.32 14.98 -6.56
CA GLY A 100 -19.45 14.37 -7.90
C GLY A 100 -18.13 13.83 -8.46
N ALA A 101 -17.00 14.41 -8.09
CA ALA A 101 -15.68 13.91 -8.50
C ALA A 101 -15.30 12.64 -7.72
N GLU A 102 -15.63 12.56 -6.42
CA GLU A 102 -15.41 11.34 -5.62
C GLU A 102 -16.25 10.17 -6.15
N VAL A 103 -17.54 10.41 -6.41
CA VAL A 103 -18.45 9.41 -6.98
C VAL A 103 -18.04 9.04 -8.40
N GLY A 104 -17.69 10.02 -9.22
CA GLY A 104 -17.24 9.80 -10.60
C GLY A 104 -15.97 8.96 -10.66
N ALA A 105 -14.99 9.22 -9.80
CA ALA A 105 -13.77 8.44 -9.71
C ALA A 105 -14.05 7.00 -9.25
N ALA A 106 -14.92 6.81 -8.24
CA ALA A 106 -15.29 5.49 -7.77
C ALA A 106 -16.01 4.66 -8.84
N LEU A 107 -16.95 5.28 -9.58
CA LEU A 107 -17.66 4.63 -10.69
C LEU A 107 -16.75 4.31 -11.87
N ALA A 108 -15.79 5.20 -12.18
CA ALA A 108 -14.80 4.96 -13.23
C ALA A 108 -13.84 3.80 -12.88
N ALA A 109 -13.58 3.59 -11.58
CA ALA A 109 -12.78 2.47 -11.09
C ALA A 109 -13.54 1.12 -11.11
N GLY A 110 -14.87 1.15 -11.21
CA GLY A 110 -15.72 -0.04 -11.31
C GLY A 110 -16.99 0.06 -10.46
N ASP A 111 -17.59 -1.09 -10.18
CA ASP A 111 -18.77 -1.18 -9.34
C ASP A 111 -18.48 -0.64 -7.93
N CYS A 112 -19.38 0.19 -7.37
CA CYS A 112 -19.28 0.68 -6.00
C CYS A 112 -20.66 0.96 -5.39
N ALA A 113 -20.76 0.89 -4.06
CA ALA A 113 -21.89 1.43 -3.32
C ALA A 113 -21.63 2.90 -2.97
N ILE A 114 -22.65 3.74 -3.15
CA ILE A 114 -22.62 5.15 -2.80
C ILE A 114 -23.45 5.35 -1.54
N ILE A 115 -22.85 5.92 -0.50
CA ILE A 115 -23.46 6.18 0.81
C ILE A 115 -23.55 7.69 1.00
N THR A 116 -24.76 8.22 1.09
CA THR A 116 -25.01 9.64 1.29
C THR A 116 -25.36 9.93 2.75
N GLY A 117 -24.82 11.02 3.29
CA GLY A 117 -25.10 11.49 4.64
C GLY A 117 -25.11 13.01 4.73
N PRO A 118 -25.50 13.59 5.88
CA PRO A 118 -25.61 15.05 6.04
C PRO A 118 -24.29 15.81 5.82
N SER A 119 -23.16 15.11 6.00
CA SER A 119 -21.80 15.63 5.90
C SER A 119 -21.11 15.32 4.57
N GLY A 120 -21.76 14.60 3.63
CA GLY A 120 -21.20 14.30 2.32
C GLY A 120 -21.55 12.91 1.78
N VAL A 121 -20.74 12.43 0.82
CA VAL A 121 -20.99 11.18 0.08
C VAL A 121 -19.77 10.25 0.15
N ALA A 122 -19.87 9.10 0.80
CA ALA A 122 -18.81 8.09 0.80
C ALA A 122 -19.06 7.02 -0.28
N THR A 123 -17.99 6.42 -0.79
CA THR A 123 -18.06 5.36 -1.79
C THR A 123 -17.35 4.12 -1.26
N VAL A 124 -18.01 2.96 -1.34
CA VAL A 124 -17.41 1.66 -0.96
C VAL A 124 -17.25 0.85 -2.25
N PRO A 125 -16.02 0.54 -2.69
CA PRO A 125 -15.80 -0.19 -3.93
C PRO A 125 -16.29 -1.64 -3.82
N ALA A 126 -16.73 -2.23 -4.93
CA ALA A 126 -17.39 -3.53 -4.94
C ALA A 126 -16.53 -4.68 -4.39
N TRP A 127 -15.20 -4.61 -4.52
CA TRP A 127 -14.31 -5.62 -3.95
C TRP A 127 -14.32 -5.63 -2.41
N GLN A 128 -14.68 -4.52 -1.76
CA GLN A 128 -14.90 -4.46 -0.30
C GLN A 128 -16.30 -4.97 0.09
N LEU A 129 -17.27 -4.85 -0.82
CA LEU A 129 -18.64 -5.34 -0.61
C LEU A 129 -18.75 -6.84 -0.84
N VAL A 130 -17.98 -7.36 -1.80
CA VAL A 130 -18.04 -8.74 -2.28
C VAL A 130 -16.60 -9.27 -2.36
N ALA A 131 -16.21 -10.11 -1.39
CA ALA A 131 -14.91 -10.77 -1.43
C ALA A 131 -14.78 -11.62 -2.72
N GLY A 132 -13.64 -11.47 -3.40
CA GLY A 132 -13.34 -12.18 -4.64
C GLY A 132 -13.48 -13.70 -4.49
N ALA A 133 -14.22 -14.33 -5.40
CA ALA A 133 -14.44 -15.77 -5.39
C ALA A 133 -13.18 -16.49 -5.86
N SER A 134 -12.30 -16.88 -4.93
CA SER A 134 -11.29 -17.90 -5.21
C SER A 134 -11.29 -18.94 -4.08
N GLY A 135 -11.77 -20.14 -4.39
CA GLY A 135 -11.53 -21.37 -3.62
C GLY A 135 -12.41 -21.63 -2.38
N GLY A 136 -13.48 -22.40 -2.58
CA GLY A 136 -13.86 -23.55 -1.72
C GLY A 136 -14.34 -23.39 -0.27
N TRP A 137 -14.07 -22.31 0.47
CA TRP A 137 -14.41 -22.26 1.90
C TRP A 137 -15.22 -21.02 2.31
N ILE A 138 -16.39 -21.30 2.90
CA ILE A 138 -17.30 -20.50 3.76
C ILE A 138 -18.03 -19.30 3.10
N SER A 139 -19.32 -19.51 2.80
CA SER A 139 -20.28 -18.52 2.30
C SER A 139 -20.70 -17.43 3.30
N PHE A 140 -20.42 -17.57 4.59
CA PHE A 140 -20.97 -16.71 5.64
C PHE A 140 -20.13 -15.44 5.93
N ASP A 141 -18.81 -15.48 5.75
CA ASP A 141 -17.92 -14.32 6.00
C ASP A 141 -18.16 -13.16 5.01
N ARG A 142 -18.74 -13.47 3.84
CA ARG A 142 -18.99 -12.50 2.75
C ARG A 142 -20.02 -11.43 3.10
N ARG A 143 -21.13 -11.78 3.77
CA ARG A 143 -22.19 -10.81 4.14
C ARG A 143 -21.71 -9.84 5.21
N PHE A 144 -20.95 -10.36 6.16
CA PHE A 144 -20.46 -9.59 7.30
C PHE A 144 -19.42 -8.53 6.89
N ARG A 145 -18.55 -8.82 5.90
CA ARG A 145 -17.57 -7.83 5.40
C ARG A 145 -18.21 -6.64 4.70
N GLY A 146 -19.22 -6.87 3.85
CA GLY A 146 -19.96 -5.79 3.20
C GLY A 146 -20.62 -4.85 4.22
N GLU A 147 -21.23 -5.39 5.28
CA GLU A 147 -21.81 -4.61 6.37
C GLU A 147 -20.75 -3.78 7.12
N GLN A 148 -19.57 -4.34 7.38
CA GLN A 148 -18.47 -3.63 8.05
C GLN A 148 -17.90 -2.50 7.19
N ALA A 149 -17.72 -2.73 5.88
CA ALA A 149 -17.25 -1.70 4.95
C ALA A 149 -18.24 -0.52 4.88
N ILE A 150 -19.55 -0.81 4.82
CA ILE A 150 -20.61 0.20 4.86
C ILE A 150 -20.61 0.94 6.22
N ALA A 151 -20.50 0.21 7.33
CA ALA A 151 -20.45 0.80 8.67
C ALA A 151 -19.23 1.71 8.86
N SER A 152 -18.06 1.32 8.34
CA SER A 152 -16.85 2.15 8.36
C SER A 152 -17.01 3.41 7.53
N ALA A 153 -17.59 3.30 6.33
CA ALA A 153 -17.90 4.48 5.50
C ALA A 153 -18.91 5.44 6.17
N LEU A 154 -19.93 4.91 6.84
CA LEU A 154 -20.86 5.72 7.65
C LEU A 154 -20.16 6.41 8.83
N ARG A 155 -19.21 5.75 9.49
CA ARG A 155 -18.40 6.36 10.56
C ARG A 155 -17.47 7.43 10.00
N ALA A 156 -16.84 7.19 8.85
CA ALA A 156 -15.98 8.16 8.18
C ALA A 156 -16.74 9.45 7.82
N LEU A 157 -18.02 9.35 7.42
CA LEU A 157 -18.87 10.51 7.19
C LEU A 157 -19.13 11.33 8.45
N LYS A 158 -19.14 10.71 9.65
CA LYS A 158 -19.36 11.44 10.90
C LYS A 158 -18.14 12.20 11.39
N VAL A 159 -16.94 11.93 10.88
CA VAL A 159 -15.71 12.54 11.38
C VAL A 159 -15.28 13.74 10.54
N GLY A 160 -15.06 14.88 11.21
CA GLY A 160 -14.97 16.19 10.56
C GLY A 160 -13.70 16.49 9.76
N LYS A 161 -12.58 15.79 9.99
CA LYS A 161 -11.34 15.95 9.20
C LYS A 161 -10.71 14.59 8.87
N PRO A 162 -10.50 14.27 7.59
CA PRO A 162 -9.82 13.04 7.20
C PRO A 162 -8.33 13.10 7.60
N PRO A 163 -7.72 12.00 8.10
CA PRO A 163 -6.28 11.92 8.26
C PRO A 163 -5.57 12.04 6.90
N VAL A 164 -4.32 12.53 6.91
CA VAL A 164 -3.50 12.68 5.71
C VAL A 164 -2.50 11.53 5.62
N ALA A 165 -2.48 10.82 4.49
CA ALA A 165 -1.45 9.85 4.15
C ALA A 165 -0.46 10.49 3.16
N VAL A 166 0.81 10.55 3.51
CA VAL A 166 1.86 11.13 2.66
C VAL A 166 2.81 10.03 2.20
N PHE A 167 2.84 9.76 0.89
CA PHE A 167 3.84 8.90 0.27
C PHE A 167 5.15 9.69 0.13
N VAL A 168 6.21 9.20 0.78
CA VAL A 168 7.54 9.82 0.78
C VAL A 168 8.51 8.89 0.06
N HIS A 169 9.07 9.34 -1.05
CA HIS A 169 9.96 8.53 -1.90
C HIS A 169 11.10 9.33 -2.52
N ALA A 170 12.03 8.63 -3.15
CA ALA A 170 13.18 9.22 -3.86
C ALA A 170 12.99 9.25 -5.40
N GLY A 171 11.95 8.56 -5.91
CA GLY A 171 11.63 8.49 -7.34
C GLY A 171 11.18 9.82 -7.96
N ALA A 172 10.86 9.77 -9.25
CA ALA A 172 10.26 10.91 -9.96
C ALA A 172 8.85 11.20 -9.44
N LEU A 173 8.42 12.46 -9.53
CA LEU A 173 7.06 12.85 -9.20
C LEU A 173 6.04 12.16 -10.11
N GLY A 174 4.86 11.87 -9.57
CA GLY A 174 3.77 11.21 -10.26
C GLY A 174 3.70 9.71 -10.03
N ILE A 175 4.40 9.15 -9.03
CA ILE A 175 4.28 7.72 -8.70
C ILE A 175 2.87 7.36 -8.24
N LEU A 176 2.03 8.33 -7.83
CA LEU A 176 0.62 8.09 -7.51
C LEU A 176 -0.32 8.15 -8.72
N ARG A 177 0.23 8.23 -9.94
CA ARG A 177 -0.52 8.23 -11.20
C ARG A 177 -0.30 6.92 -11.94
N PRO A 178 -1.31 6.38 -12.65
CA PRO A 178 -1.17 5.12 -13.36
C PRO A 178 -0.01 5.17 -14.38
N SER A 179 0.85 4.16 -14.33
CA SER A 179 1.88 3.87 -15.32
C SER A 179 1.47 2.64 -16.15
N ALA A 180 2.02 2.51 -17.36
CA ALA A 180 1.64 1.43 -18.28
C ALA A 180 2.12 0.04 -17.80
N ASP A 181 3.20 0.01 -17.03
CA ASP A 181 3.81 -1.19 -16.45
C ASP A 181 3.29 -1.52 -15.05
N GLY A 182 2.47 -0.65 -14.45
CA GLY A 182 1.90 -0.82 -13.11
C GLY A 182 2.93 -0.75 -11.97
N SER A 183 4.12 -0.19 -12.23
CA SER A 183 5.16 0.04 -11.21
C SER A 183 4.83 1.23 -10.30
N ASP A 184 3.82 2.02 -10.66
CA ASP A 184 3.24 3.09 -9.87
C ASP A 184 2.48 2.60 -8.62
N LEU A 185 2.06 3.54 -7.78
CA LEU A 185 1.30 3.37 -6.54
C LEU A 185 -0.13 3.95 -6.65
N ALA A 186 -0.67 4.14 -7.86
CA ALA A 186 -2.01 4.71 -8.06
C ALA A 186 -3.09 3.86 -7.40
N ALA A 187 -3.03 2.53 -7.53
CA ALA A 187 -3.98 1.63 -6.89
C ALA A 187 -3.98 1.74 -5.35
N ALA A 188 -2.81 1.95 -4.76
CA ALA A 188 -2.64 2.18 -3.33
C ALA A 188 -3.21 3.55 -2.91
N ALA A 189 -2.91 4.59 -3.68
CA ALA A 189 -3.46 5.93 -3.46
C ALA A 189 -4.98 5.95 -3.59
N ASP A 190 -5.54 5.27 -4.58
CA ASP A 190 -6.98 5.20 -4.82
C ASP A 190 -7.71 4.40 -3.74
N ALA A 191 -7.11 3.32 -3.22
CA ALA A 191 -7.64 2.60 -2.06
C ALA A 191 -7.74 3.51 -0.83
N LEU A 192 -6.70 4.31 -0.55
CA LEU A 192 -6.69 5.27 0.55
C LEU A 192 -7.69 6.42 0.34
N ARG A 193 -7.79 6.96 -0.88
CA ARG A 193 -8.79 7.99 -1.22
C ARG A 193 -10.21 7.46 -1.05
N GLY A 194 -10.47 6.24 -1.51
CA GLY A 194 -11.76 5.56 -1.33
C GLY A 194 -12.11 5.37 0.14
N ALA A 195 -11.11 5.09 0.99
CA ALA A 195 -11.25 5.04 2.45
C ALA A 195 -11.26 6.43 3.13
N ARG A 196 -11.39 7.51 2.35
CA ARG A 196 -11.47 8.91 2.81
C ARG A 196 -10.24 9.41 3.54
N PHE A 197 -9.04 8.95 3.15
CA PHE A 197 -7.80 9.62 3.50
C PHE A 197 -7.46 10.71 2.49
N GLU A 198 -6.91 11.82 2.97
CA GLU A 198 -6.27 12.77 2.08
C GLU A 198 -4.89 12.23 1.68
N VAL A 199 -4.68 11.96 0.39
CA VAL A 199 -3.42 11.39 -0.09
C VAL A 199 -2.55 12.47 -0.72
N ARG A 200 -1.30 12.55 -0.28
CA ARG A 200 -0.27 13.46 -0.82
C ARG A 200 0.99 12.71 -1.21
N GLU A 201 1.73 13.29 -2.13
CA GLU A 201 3.04 12.81 -2.59
C GLU A 201 4.11 13.81 -2.15
N TRP A 202 5.26 13.31 -1.69
CA TRP A 202 6.39 14.15 -1.33
C TRP A 202 7.72 13.49 -1.70
N THR A 203 8.52 14.21 -2.48
CA THR A 203 9.92 13.88 -2.74
C THR A 203 10.82 14.84 -1.96
N PRO A 204 11.48 14.41 -0.87
CA PRO A 204 12.32 15.29 -0.04
C PRO A 204 13.42 16.03 -0.79
N ALA A 205 13.90 15.46 -1.89
CA ALA A 205 14.94 16.08 -2.73
C ALA A 205 14.41 17.24 -3.60
N ASP A 206 13.10 17.29 -3.88
CA ASP A 206 12.51 18.24 -4.84
C ASP A 206 11.76 19.39 -4.15
N GLY A 207 11.54 19.33 -2.84
CA GLY A 207 10.78 20.38 -2.16
C GLY A 207 10.54 20.16 -0.67
N PRO A 208 10.00 21.20 0.00
CA PRO A 208 9.72 21.14 1.43
C PRO A 208 8.62 20.13 1.76
N GLN A 209 8.57 19.75 3.04
CA GLN A 209 7.51 18.90 3.58
C GLN A 209 6.12 19.53 3.34
N PRO A 210 5.11 18.76 2.89
CA PRO A 210 3.77 19.29 2.65
C PRO A 210 3.16 19.91 3.90
N ALA A 211 2.60 21.12 3.77
CA ALA A 211 1.95 21.81 4.87
C ALA A 211 0.57 21.18 5.16
N VAL A 212 0.38 20.61 6.35
CA VAL A 212 -0.89 20.02 6.78
C VAL A 212 -1.53 20.92 7.85
N ALA A 213 -2.86 21.05 7.83
CA ALA A 213 -3.58 21.85 8.78
C ALA A 213 -3.38 21.35 10.22
N ALA A 214 -3.19 22.28 11.16
CA ALA A 214 -3.00 21.95 12.57
C ALA A 214 -4.13 21.04 13.11
N GLY A 215 -3.73 20.05 13.91
CA GLY A 215 -4.64 19.05 14.49
C GLY A 215 -5.07 17.93 13.53
N THR A 216 -4.52 17.86 12.32
CA THR A 216 -4.75 16.73 11.40
C THR A 216 -3.65 15.70 11.57
N THR A 217 -4.02 14.44 11.84
CA THR A 217 -3.04 13.35 11.94
C THR A 217 -2.43 13.07 10.57
N VAL A 218 -1.10 12.94 10.52
CA VAL A 218 -0.35 12.58 9.31
C VAL A 218 0.25 11.20 9.49
N VAL A 219 0.07 10.35 8.48
CA VAL A 219 0.72 9.04 8.38
C VAL A 219 1.74 9.11 7.25
N TRP A 220 2.99 8.77 7.57
CA TRP A 220 4.10 8.84 6.64
C TRP A 220 4.38 7.46 6.05
N ILE A 221 4.12 7.29 4.76
CA ILE A 221 4.37 6.05 4.02
C ILE A 221 5.73 6.18 3.34
N LEU A 222 6.75 5.60 3.95
CA LEU A 222 8.13 5.64 3.49
C LEU A 222 8.35 4.53 2.44
N VAL A 223 8.65 4.95 1.22
CA VAL A 223 8.89 4.07 0.06
C VAL A 223 10.33 4.28 -0.43
N PRO A 224 11.29 3.49 0.07
CA PRO A 224 12.64 3.42 -0.48
C PRO A 224 12.63 2.98 -1.95
N PRO A 225 13.71 3.21 -2.70
CA PRO A 225 13.85 2.64 -4.04
C PRO A 225 13.61 1.13 -4.02
N ALA A 226 12.84 0.62 -4.99
CA ALA A 226 12.50 -0.81 -5.06
C ALA A 226 13.71 -1.69 -5.39
N ASP A 227 14.62 -1.17 -6.24
CA ASP A 227 15.87 -1.82 -6.60
C ASP A 227 17.03 -1.13 -5.87
N ARG A 228 17.69 -1.88 -4.99
CA ARG A 228 18.79 -1.40 -4.14
C ARG A 228 20.04 -2.25 -4.38
N ASP A 229 20.34 -2.36 -5.67
CA ASP A 229 21.45 -3.12 -6.25
C ASP A 229 22.71 -2.26 -6.46
N SER A 230 22.71 -1.04 -5.93
CA SER A 230 23.87 -0.15 -5.88
C SER A 230 24.43 -0.13 -4.47
N VAL A 231 25.75 0.00 -4.36
CA VAL A 231 26.45 0.23 -3.08
C VAL A 231 26.31 1.69 -2.64
N ASP A 232 26.27 2.61 -3.61
CA ASP A 232 26.17 4.04 -3.34
C ASP A 232 24.72 4.51 -3.32
N GLU A 233 24.35 5.20 -2.25
CA GLU A 233 23.07 5.88 -2.11
C GLU A 233 23.02 7.13 -3.01
N SER A 234 22.01 7.20 -3.86
CA SER A 234 21.76 8.40 -4.66
C SER A 234 21.54 9.62 -3.76
N PRO A 235 21.83 10.86 -4.20
CA PRO A 235 21.53 12.06 -3.42
C PRO A 235 20.06 12.16 -2.99
N ARG A 236 19.13 11.66 -3.83
CA ARG A 236 17.69 11.63 -3.54
C ARG A 236 17.35 10.61 -2.44
N GLU A 237 17.97 9.43 -2.49
CA GLU A 237 17.82 8.43 -1.43
C GLU A 237 18.38 8.92 -0.09
N ARG A 238 19.54 9.60 -0.11
CA ARG A 238 20.11 10.24 1.10
C ARG A 238 19.17 11.28 1.71
N ALA A 239 18.55 12.12 0.89
CA ALA A 239 17.55 13.09 1.36
C ALA A 239 16.32 12.40 1.97
N LEU A 240 15.83 11.33 1.32
CA LEU A 240 14.73 10.51 1.83
C LEU A 240 15.07 9.86 3.17
N LEU A 241 16.25 9.23 3.28
CA LEU A 241 16.71 8.56 4.50
C LEU A 241 16.90 9.54 5.67
N SER A 242 17.41 10.76 5.39
CA SER A 242 17.52 11.83 6.38
C SER A 242 16.15 12.23 6.95
N VAL A 243 15.16 12.43 6.08
CA VAL A 243 13.77 12.71 6.50
C VAL A 243 13.18 11.53 7.26
N ALA A 244 13.37 10.31 6.79
CA ALA A 244 12.85 9.10 7.42
C ALA A 244 13.38 8.95 8.85
N ARG A 245 14.70 9.15 9.07
CA ARG A 245 15.31 9.15 10.42
C ARG A 245 14.68 10.21 11.32
N ARG A 246 14.46 11.42 10.80
CA ARG A 246 13.84 12.52 11.56
C ARG A 246 12.41 12.16 11.99
N LEU A 247 11.58 11.68 11.06
CA LEU A 247 10.19 11.30 11.33
C LEU A 247 10.14 10.16 12.36
N VAL A 248 11.01 9.15 12.22
CA VAL A 248 11.10 8.03 13.15
C VAL A 248 11.50 8.51 14.55
N ALA A 249 12.52 9.37 14.66
CA ALA A 249 13.00 9.93 15.93
C ALA A 249 11.97 10.83 16.61
N GLN A 250 11.12 11.51 15.84
CA GLN A 250 10.01 12.33 16.34
C GLN A 250 8.81 11.50 16.84
N GLY A 251 8.85 10.18 16.70
CA GLY A 251 7.74 9.31 17.09
C GLY A 251 6.54 9.40 16.16
N GLU A 252 6.71 9.95 14.95
CA GLU A 252 5.65 10.07 13.97
C GLU A 252 5.09 8.68 13.56
N PRO A 253 3.80 8.59 13.18
CA PRO A 253 3.23 7.37 12.63
C PRO A 253 3.82 7.07 11.26
N VAL A 254 4.54 5.95 11.15
CA VAL A 254 5.27 5.57 9.93
C VAL A 254 4.87 4.18 9.44
N LEU A 255 4.66 4.05 8.14
CA LEU A 255 4.66 2.78 7.43
C LEU A 255 5.95 2.73 6.62
N LEU A 256 6.80 1.75 6.87
CA LEU A 256 8.05 1.54 6.15
C LEU A 256 7.98 0.26 5.32
N SER A 257 8.13 0.39 4.01
CA SER A 257 8.29 -0.74 3.09
C SER A 257 9.77 -0.95 2.81
N VAL A 258 10.32 -2.15 2.98
CA VAL A 258 11.74 -2.42 2.71
C VAL A 258 11.88 -3.69 1.87
N GLY A 259 12.77 -3.65 0.88
CA GLY A 259 13.16 -4.80 0.08
C GLY A 259 14.61 -5.22 0.28
N PRO A 260 15.08 -6.18 -0.51
CA PRO A 260 16.46 -6.63 -0.46
C PRO A 260 17.47 -5.51 -0.73
N SER A 261 18.68 -5.65 -0.17
CA SER A 261 19.79 -4.71 -0.33
C SER A 261 21.09 -5.46 -0.54
N LEU A 262 22.01 -4.87 -1.30
CA LEU A 262 23.37 -5.38 -1.43
C LEU A 262 24.26 -5.12 -0.20
N LEU A 263 23.96 -4.11 0.61
CA LEU A 263 24.86 -3.70 1.70
C LEU A 263 25.18 -4.85 2.67
N PRO A 264 24.20 -5.67 3.13
CA PRO A 264 24.49 -6.79 4.01
C PRO A 264 25.38 -7.87 3.37
N LEU A 265 25.33 -8.04 2.04
CA LEU A 265 26.19 -8.99 1.32
C LEU A 265 27.66 -8.54 1.33
N LEU A 266 27.90 -7.25 1.52
CA LEU A 266 29.23 -6.64 1.66
C LEU A 266 29.67 -6.53 3.12
N GLY A 267 28.92 -7.14 4.05
CA GLY A 267 29.16 -7.04 5.49
C GLY A 267 28.80 -5.69 6.10
N GLN A 268 28.06 -4.84 5.38
CA GLN A 268 27.61 -3.54 5.86
C GLN A 268 26.17 -3.59 6.37
N GLN A 269 25.84 -2.78 7.37
CA GLN A 269 24.46 -2.66 7.82
C GLN A 269 23.67 -1.79 6.85
N ASP A 270 22.52 -2.29 6.41
CA ASP A 270 21.57 -1.50 5.64
C ASP A 270 20.83 -0.49 6.54
N PRO A 271 20.94 0.82 6.27
CA PRO A 271 20.28 1.84 7.08
C PRO A 271 18.74 1.78 7.01
N TRP A 272 18.16 1.27 5.94
CA TRP A 272 16.70 1.09 5.83
C TRP A 272 16.21 -0.07 6.71
N GLY A 273 16.92 -1.20 6.69
CA GLY A 273 16.59 -2.36 7.53
C GLY A 273 16.77 -2.10 9.03
N ALA A 274 17.65 -1.15 9.39
CA ALA A 274 17.91 -0.75 10.77
C ALA A 274 17.01 0.41 11.27
N LEU A 275 16.23 1.04 10.38
CA LEU A 275 15.59 2.33 10.65
C LEU A 275 14.63 2.30 11.86
N LEU A 276 13.91 1.20 12.05
CA LEU A 276 12.93 1.02 13.13
C LEU A 276 13.46 0.22 14.31
N ARG A 277 14.79 -0.02 14.40
CA ARG A 277 15.38 -0.82 15.48
C ARG A 277 15.09 -0.24 16.86
N GLY A 278 15.08 1.09 16.98
CA GLY A 278 14.70 1.79 18.23
C GLY A 278 13.23 1.61 18.64
N ARG A 279 12.38 1.09 17.74
CA ARG A 279 10.99 0.69 18.00
C ARG A 279 10.82 -0.84 18.13
N GLY A 280 11.92 -1.57 18.28
CA GLY A 280 11.93 -3.02 18.45
C GLY A 280 11.74 -3.84 17.17
N MET A 281 11.89 -3.24 15.99
CA MET A 281 11.70 -3.92 14.70
C MET A 281 12.92 -3.73 13.78
N ALA A 282 13.38 -4.78 13.13
CA ALA A 282 14.45 -4.72 12.12
C ALA A 282 14.13 -5.61 10.92
N ALA A 283 14.77 -5.35 9.79
CA ALA A 283 14.64 -6.17 8.57
C ALA A 283 15.99 -6.80 8.18
N GLN A 284 15.97 -8.09 7.85
CA GLN A 284 17.12 -8.81 7.32
C GLN A 284 17.25 -8.59 5.81
N THR A 285 17.64 -7.38 5.39
CA THR A 285 17.60 -6.98 3.96
C THR A 285 18.61 -7.70 3.06
N GLY A 286 19.55 -8.47 3.64
CA GLY A 286 20.44 -9.35 2.89
C GLY A 286 19.81 -10.69 2.51
N ARG A 287 18.60 -10.97 2.99
CA ARG A 287 17.94 -12.28 2.86
C ARG A 287 16.63 -12.16 2.13
N THR A 288 16.22 -13.22 1.44
CA THR A 288 14.94 -13.27 0.74
C THR A 288 14.32 -14.64 0.87
N VAL A 289 13.02 -14.69 1.15
CA VAL A 289 12.26 -15.96 1.16
C VAL A 289 11.95 -16.36 -0.27
N LEU A 290 12.39 -17.54 -0.65
CA LEU A 290 12.17 -18.14 -1.97
C LEU A 290 11.32 -19.39 -1.84
N GLU A 291 10.64 -19.74 -2.93
CA GLU A 291 9.82 -20.94 -3.06
C GLU A 291 10.08 -21.61 -4.40
N LEU A 292 10.15 -22.94 -4.41
CA LEU A 292 10.14 -23.72 -5.63
C LEU A 292 8.69 -23.94 -6.09
N VAL A 293 8.37 -23.48 -7.28
CA VAL A 293 7.05 -23.64 -7.89
C VAL A 293 7.15 -24.71 -8.98
N PRO A 294 6.49 -25.86 -8.83
CA PRO A 294 6.44 -26.88 -9.87
C PRO A 294 5.75 -26.32 -11.13
N THR A 295 6.42 -26.45 -12.29
CA THR A 295 5.89 -26.05 -13.60
C THR A 295 5.65 -27.25 -14.53
N GLY A 296 6.02 -28.46 -14.09
CA GLY A 296 5.77 -29.73 -14.75
C GLY A 296 6.29 -30.91 -13.92
N PRO A 297 6.17 -32.16 -14.40
CA PRO A 297 6.58 -33.36 -13.65
C PRO A 297 8.04 -33.34 -13.19
N ASP A 298 8.94 -32.85 -14.04
CA ASP A 298 10.39 -32.78 -13.77
C ASP A 298 10.93 -31.36 -13.96
N ARG A 299 10.10 -30.35 -13.69
CA ARG A 299 10.49 -28.95 -13.83
C ARG A 299 9.93 -28.12 -12.70
N ALA A 300 10.80 -27.39 -12.03
CA ALA A 300 10.44 -26.37 -11.06
C ALA A 300 11.12 -25.04 -11.40
N GLU A 301 10.48 -23.95 -11.02
CA GLU A 301 11.03 -22.60 -11.14
C GLU A 301 11.16 -21.99 -9.74
N THR A 302 12.31 -21.36 -9.49
CA THR A 302 12.52 -20.61 -8.26
C THR A 302 11.75 -19.30 -8.33
N SER A 303 10.78 -19.12 -7.44
CA SER A 303 9.97 -17.94 -7.31
C SER A 303 10.41 -17.12 -6.09
N ALA A 304 10.65 -15.82 -6.31
CA ALA A 304 10.79 -14.84 -5.23
C ALA A 304 9.44 -14.19 -4.86
N VAL A 305 8.33 -14.77 -5.30
CA VAL A 305 6.98 -14.29 -5.01
C VAL A 305 6.33 -15.24 -4.02
N GLN A 306 5.80 -14.68 -2.94
CA GLN A 306 5.07 -15.43 -1.93
C GLN A 306 3.61 -15.00 -1.95
N THR A 307 2.73 -15.98 -2.07
CA THR A 307 1.31 -15.78 -1.79
C THR A 307 1.02 -16.36 -0.42
N THR A 308 0.51 -15.53 0.48
CA THR A 308 0.09 -15.96 1.82
C THR A 308 -1.34 -15.53 2.10
N VAL A 309 -1.96 -16.15 3.10
CA VAL A 309 -3.25 -15.72 3.64
C VAL A 309 -2.97 -15.12 5.00
N ALA A 310 -3.31 -13.85 5.20
CA ALA A 310 -3.15 -13.19 6.49
C ALA A 310 -3.79 -14.03 7.60
N GLY A 311 -3.03 -14.25 8.67
CA GLY A 311 -3.41 -15.13 9.78
C GLY A 311 -3.05 -14.58 11.17
N GLY A 312 -2.59 -13.33 11.28
CA GLY A 312 -2.19 -12.74 12.55
C GLY A 312 -3.37 -12.22 13.35
N ILE A 313 -3.70 -12.88 14.47
CA ILE A 313 -4.74 -12.38 15.41
C ILE A 313 -4.18 -11.47 16.51
N ASP A 314 -2.85 -11.38 16.61
CA ASP A 314 -2.18 -10.73 17.74
C ASP A 314 -2.23 -9.20 17.64
N SER A 315 -2.27 -8.65 16.42
CA SER A 315 -2.39 -7.21 16.17
C SER A 315 -3.79 -6.78 15.70
N ALA A 316 -4.15 -5.53 15.96
CA ALA A 316 -5.42 -4.96 15.48
C ALA A 316 -5.49 -4.94 13.94
N VAL A 317 -4.38 -4.63 13.28
CA VAL A 317 -4.25 -4.66 11.82
C VAL A 317 -4.37 -6.09 11.29
N GLY A 318 -3.71 -7.06 11.93
CA GLY A 318 -3.76 -8.47 11.51
C GLY A 318 -5.18 -9.03 11.58
N ARG A 319 -5.91 -8.76 12.68
CA ARG A 319 -7.32 -9.15 12.82
C ARG A 319 -8.22 -8.54 11.74
N ALA A 320 -7.93 -7.30 11.32
CA ALA A 320 -8.71 -6.61 10.31
C ALA A 320 -8.60 -7.25 8.91
N ILE A 321 -7.44 -7.84 8.61
CA ILE A 321 -7.16 -8.45 7.31
C ILE A 321 -7.15 -9.99 7.35
N ASP A 322 -7.49 -10.60 8.48
CA ASP A 322 -7.48 -12.05 8.64
C ASP A 322 -8.27 -12.77 7.55
N GLY A 323 -7.70 -13.84 7.01
CA GLY A 323 -8.24 -14.61 5.91
C GLY A 323 -8.08 -13.98 4.53
N GLN A 324 -7.47 -12.80 4.40
CA GLN A 324 -7.22 -12.18 3.09
C GLN A 324 -5.95 -12.72 2.43
N ARG A 325 -6.03 -12.93 1.11
CA ARG A 325 -4.86 -13.29 0.30
C ARG A 325 -3.99 -12.07 0.05
N LEU A 326 -2.71 -12.17 0.40
CA LEU A 326 -1.67 -11.21 0.08
C LEU A 326 -0.65 -11.80 -0.89
N ARG A 327 -0.10 -10.93 -1.72
CA ARG A 327 1.08 -11.20 -2.53
C ARG A 327 2.23 -10.29 -2.08
N LEU A 328 3.38 -10.91 -1.83
CA LEU A 328 4.61 -10.23 -1.49
C LEU A 328 5.68 -10.65 -2.51
N ASP A 329 6.24 -9.70 -3.25
CA ASP A 329 7.40 -9.97 -4.09
C ASP A 329 8.68 -9.70 -3.29
N ARG A 330 9.71 -10.53 -3.51
CA ARG A 330 11.00 -10.52 -2.81
C ARG A 330 10.85 -10.30 -1.29
N PRO A 331 10.04 -11.09 -0.58
CA PRO A 331 9.83 -10.86 0.83
C PRO A 331 11.10 -11.13 1.63
N ILE A 332 11.38 -10.24 2.58
CA ILE A 332 12.55 -10.31 3.46
C ILE A 332 12.11 -10.63 4.90
N PRO A 333 12.83 -11.49 5.64
CA PRO A 333 12.53 -11.76 7.04
C PRO A 333 12.62 -10.50 7.90
N LEU A 334 11.69 -10.34 8.83
CA LEU A 334 11.69 -9.30 9.85
C LEU A 334 11.99 -9.89 11.22
N GLU A 335 12.65 -9.08 12.05
CA GLU A 335 13.02 -9.41 13.42
C GLU A 335 12.30 -8.47 14.38
N SER A 336 11.67 -9.04 15.39
CA SER A 336 11.19 -8.32 16.57
C SER A 336 12.19 -8.51 17.71
N ASP A 337 12.55 -7.42 18.40
CA ASP A 337 13.30 -7.50 19.65
C ASP A 337 12.44 -8.18 20.73
N PRO A 338 12.86 -9.33 21.29
CA PRO A 338 12.09 -10.03 22.33
C PRO A 338 11.84 -9.20 23.59
N ALA A 339 12.68 -8.19 23.85
CA ALA A 339 12.51 -7.28 24.98
C ALA A 339 11.57 -6.11 24.68
N ALA A 340 11.24 -5.88 23.40
CA ALA A 340 10.36 -4.78 23.01
C ALA A 340 8.89 -5.13 23.30
N VAL A 341 8.27 -4.33 24.16
CA VAL A 341 6.84 -4.43 24.46
C VAL A 341 6.04 -3.74 23.34
N GLY A 342 4.94 -4.37 22.92
CA GLY A 342 4.03 -3.80 21.93
C GLY A 342 4.46 -4.01 20.48
N VAL A 343 5.41 -4.91 20.21
CA VAL A 343 5.70 -5.39 18.84
C VAL A 343 4.89 -6.65 18.56
N SER A 344 4.24 -6.74 17.40
CA SER A 344 3.42 -7.89 17.03
C SER A 344 3.55 -8.22 15.54
N VAL A 345 3.44 -9.51 15.22
CA VAL A 345 3.39 -10.00 13.84
C VAL A 345 1.99 -9.76 13.28
N VAL A 346 1.93 -9.16 12.09
CA VAL A 346 0.68 -9.00 11.33
C VAL A 346 0.54 -10.12 10.31
N VAL A 347 1.64 -10.41 9.60
CA VAL A 347 1.72 -11.43 8.55
C VAL A 347 3.08 -12.11 8.64
N GLY A 348 3.07 -13.43 8.68
CA GLY A 348 4.25 -14.26 8.45
C GLY A 348 4.06 -15.24 7.30
N ILE A 349 5.17 -15.89 6.93
CA ILE A 349 5.23 -16.92 5.91
C ILE A 349 5.44 -18.25 6.62
N GLU A 350 4.46 -19.14 6.49
CA GLU A 350 4.51 -20.49 7.02
C GLU A 350 5.61 -21.33 6.34
N PRO A 351 6.29 -22.20 7.09
CA PRO A 351 7.29 -23.10 6.54
C PRO A 351 6.65 -24.14 5.61
N ALA A 352 7.34 -24.43 4.52
CA ALA A 352 6.97 -25.45 3.54
C ALA A 352 8.25 -26.14 3.02
N ALA A 353 8.14 -27.37 2.52
CA ALA A 353 9.29 -28.14 2.04
C ALA A 353 9.98 -27.46 0.84
N GLU A 354 9.22 -26.65 0.10
CA GLU A 354 9.63 -25.92 -1.09
C GLU A 354 10.20 -24.53 -0.76
N ARG A 355 10.16 -24.10 0.51
CA ARG A 355 10.54 -22.76 0.94
C ARG A 355 11.86 -22.74 1.69
N TRP A 356 12.66 -21.71 1.43
CA TRP A 356 13.90 -21.46 2.14
C TRP A 356 14.22 -19.96 2.20
N ILE A 357 15.12 -19.60 3.09
CA ILE A 357 15.67 -18.24 3.15
C ILE A 357 17.01 -18.25 2.40
N GLU A 358 17.11 -17.46 1.34
CA GLU A 358 18.32 -17.30 0.56
C GLU A 358 19.11 -16.07 1.05
N ASP A 359 20.42 -16.26 1.24
CA ASP A 359 21.35 -15.21 1.69
C ASP A 359 21.95 -14.42 0.51
N ASP A 360 21.86 -14.93 -0.72
CA ASP A 360 22.29 -14.20 -1.93
C ASP A 360 21.31 -14.45 -3.07
N TRP A 361 20.25 -13.64 -3.09
CA TRP A 361 19.11 -13.75 -4.01
C TRP A 361 19.47 -13.48 -5.48
N ARG A 362 20.68 -12.98 -5.76
CA ARG A 362 21.17 -12.68 -7.12
C ARG A 362 21.79 -13.87 -7.83
N ARG A 363 22.12 -14.93 -7.10
CA ARG A 363 22.73 -16.12 -7.70
C ARG A 363 21.78 -16.71 -8.74
N ASP A 364 22.33 -17.37 -9.75
CA ASP A 364 21.49 -18.14 -10.65
C ASP A 364 20.92 -19.35 -9.88
N LEU A 365 19.60 -19.35 -9.68
CA LEU A 365 18.86 -20.38 -8.97
C LEU A 365 18.00 -21.23 -9.94
N LYS A 366 18.28 -21.14 -11.25
CA LYS A 366 17.62 -21.95 -12.28
C LYS A 366 17.95 -23.43 -12.15
N GLY A 367 16.99 -24.29 -12.52
CA GLY A 367 17.18 -25.74 -12.58
C GLY A 367 17.20 -26.45 -11.22
N ARG A 368 16.93 -25.75 -10.12
CA ARG A 368 16.75 -26.38 -8.81
C ARG A 368 15.43 -27.15 -8.79
N MET A 369 15.48 -28.37 -8.26
CA MET A 369 14.32 -29.23 -8.08
C MET A 369 13.89 -29.34 -6.61
N GLU A 370 14.78 -29.02 -5.67
CA GLU A 370 14.51 -29.10 -4.24
C GLU A 370 15.11 -27.90 -3.49
N ALA A 371 14.42 -27.49 -2.42
CA ALA A 371 14.88 -26.42 -1.56
C ALA A 371 16.06 -26.92 -0.71
N PRO A 372 17.15 -26.14 -0.53
CA PRO A 372 18.30 -26.57 0.26
C PRO A 372 17.90 -26.86 1.70
N GLU A 373 18.07 -28.10 2.15
CA GLU A 373 17.66 -28.52 3.50
C GLU A 373 18.23 -27.61 4.60
N SER A 374 19.50 -27.21 4.47
CA SER A 374 20.16 -26.33 5.44
C SER A 374 19.64 -24.88 5.49
N LYS A 375 18.82 -24.48 4.52
CA LYS A 375 18.23 -23.13 4.43
C LYS A 375 16.71 -23.12 4.64
N ARG A 376 16.09 -24.29 4.79
CA ARG A 376 14.68 -24.38 5.17
C ARG A 376 14.51 -23.81 6.57
N PHE A 377 13.34 -23.27 6.82
CA PHE A 377 12.95 -22.75 8.13
C PHE A 377 11.80 -23.59 8.68
N ASP A 378 11.79 -23.82 9.99
CA ASP A 378 10.81 -24.69 10.66
C ASP A 378 9.71 -23.90 11.40
N ALA A 379 9.86 -22.58 11.50
CA ALA A 379 8.93 -21.67 12.17
C ALA A 379 8.45 -20.60 11.20
N GLU A 380 7.27 -20.03 11.47
CA GLU A 380 6.74 -18.91 10.69
C GLU A 380 7.74 -17.75 10.64
N VAL A 381 8.00 -17.22 9.44
CA VAL A 381 8.92 -16.10 9.22
C VAL A 381 8.12 -14.81 9.15
N PRO A 382 8.27 -13.87 10.10
CA PRO A 382 7.58 -12.59 10.07
C PRO A 382 7.99 -11.78 8.83
N VAL A 383 7.01 -11.21 8.14
CA VAL A 383 7.22 -10.32 6.97
C VAL A 383 6.45 -9.02 7.07
N VAL A 384 5.53 -8.90 8.03
CA VAL A 384 4.92 -7.65 8.45
C VAL A 384 4.88 -7.57 9.97
N LEU A 385 5.47 -6.52 10.53
CA LEU A 385 5.47 -6.22 11.96
C LEU A 385 4.80 -4.87 12.24
N VAL A 386 4.20 -4.73 13.41
CA VAL A 386 3.73 -3.46 13.96
C VAL A 386 4.31 -3.21 15.34
N SER A 387 4.46 -1.94 15.72
CA SER A 387 4.84 -1.48 17.06
C SER A 387 3.79 -0.49 17.56
N ASP A 388 3.19 -0.71 18.73
CA ASP A 388 2.07 0.09 19.25
C ASP A 388 2.46 1.49 19.76
N ALA A 389 3.72 1.67 20.19
CA ALA A 389 4.15 2.90 20.86
C ALA A 389 5.65 3.18 20.62
N PRO A 390 6.02 4.19 19.81
CA PRO A 390 5.16 4.95 18.89
C PRO A 390 4.72 4.12 17.67
N ARG A 391 3.47 4.30 17.24
CA ARG A 391 2.84 3.50 16.16
C ARG A 391 3.72 3.46 14.91
N ALA A 392 4.13 2.25 14.51
CA ALA A 392 4.87 2.00 13.28
C ALA A 392 4.48 0.66 12.67
N MET A 393 4.58 0.55 11.35
CA MET A 393 4.46 -0.70 10.62
C MET A 393 5.68 -0.89 9.72
N LEU A 394 6.24 -2.10 9.73
CA LEU A 394 7.35 -2.52 8.88
C LEU A 394 6.86 -3.63 7.96
N VAL A 395 7.01 -3.45 6.65
CA VAL A 395 6.68 -4.46 5.63
C VAL A 395 7.95 -4.85 4.90
N GLY A 396 8.32 -6.12 5.00
CA GLY A 396 9.46 -6.72 4.31
C GLY A 396 9.13 -7.11 2.87
N SER A 397 8.66 -6.18 2.04
CA SER A 397 8.52 -6.34 0.60
C SER A 397 8.56 -4.97 -0.08
N PRO A 398 9.29 -4.78 -1.20
CA PRO A 398 9.42 -3.47 -1.83
C PRO A 398 8.21 -3.07 -2.71
N THR A 399 7.50 -4.03 -3.30
CA THR A 399 6.51 -3.76 -4.37
C THR A 399 5.07 -4.12 -4.02
N TRP A 400 4.79 -4.53 -2.78
CA TRP A 400 3.45 -4.98 -2.39
C TRP A 400 2.33 -3.94 -2.55
N MET A 401 2.68 -2.64 -2.65
CA MET A 401 1.75 -1.53 -2.88
C MET A 401 1.61 -1.12 -4.36
N THR A 402 2.42 -1.68 -5.28
CA THR A 402 2.37 -1.27 -6.68
C THR A 402 1.05 -1.67 -7.33
N THR A 403 0.62 -0.92 -8.34
CA THR A 403 -0.61 -1.20 -9.08
C THR A 403 -0.61 -2.61 -9.67
N ALA A 404 0.55 -3.07 -10.17
CA ALA A 404 0.72 -4.43 -10.68
C ALA A 404 0.40 -5.54 -9.65
N VAL A 405 0.57 -5.25 -8.35
CA VAL A 405 0.28 -6.20 -7.26
C VAL A 405 -1.10 -5.96 -6.66
N ALA A 406 -1.38 -4.70 -6.27
CA ALA A 406 -2.55 -4.30 -5.51
C ALA A 406 -3.85 -4.27 -6.32
N ASP A 407 -3.77 -4.07 -7.65
CA ASP A 407 -4.92 -4.10 -8.56
C ASP A 407 -4.90 -5.30 -9.52
N SER A 408 -4.03 -6.28 -9.25
CA SER A 408 -4.06 -7.54 -9.98
C SER A 408 -5.45 -8.17 -9.85
N ALA A 409 -6.13 -8.38 -10.96
CA ALA A 409 -7.52 -8.85 -10.99
C ALA A 409 -7.73 -9.92 -12.07
N ASP A 410 -8.67 -10.82 -11.81
CA ASP A 410 -9.15 -11.81 -12.75
C ASP A 410 -10.53 -11.41 -13.27
N ALA A 411 -10.74 -11.58 -14.58
CA ALA A 411 -12.05 -11.41 -15.19
C ALA A 411 -12.95 -12.60 -14.84
N LEU A 412 -14.08 -12.33 -14.19
CA LEU A 412 -15.06 -13.35 -13.80
C LEU A 412 -16.17 -13.56 -14.85
N GLY A 413 -16.07 -12.86 -15.99
CA GLY A 413 -17.11 -12.83 -17.02
C GLY A 413 -18.26 -11.87 -16.68
N GLY A 414 -19.02 -11.45 -17.71
CA GLY A 414 -20.16 -10.53 -17.52
C GLY A 414 -19.77 -9.14 -17.01
N GLY A 415 -18.55 -8.65 -17.31
CA GLY A 415 -18.05 -7.34 -16.87
C GLY A 415 -17.55 -7.30 -15.42
N ARG A 416 -17.62 -8.42 -14.69
CA ARG A 416 -17.17 -8.49 -13.29
C ARG A 416 -15.69 -8.79 -13.20
N ILE A 417 -15.00 -8.09 -12.32
CA ILE A 417 -13.61 -8.31 -11.97
C ILE A 417 -13.51 -8.70 -10.50
N ALA A 418 -12.58 -9.59 -10.16
CA ALA A 418 -12.21 -9.87 -8.77
C ALA A 418 -10.73 -9.67 -8.58
N LEU A 419 -10.36 -8.96 -7.52
CA LEU A 419 -8.96 -8.82 -7.14
C LEU A 419 -8.37 -10.18 -6.80
N ARG A 420 -7.20 -10.44 -7.37
CA ARG A 420 -6.41 -11.64 -7.13
C ARG A 420 -5.79 -11.62 -5.74
N ASN A 421 -5.38 -10.43 -5.26
CA ASN A 421 -4.74 -10.22 -3.96
C ASN A 421 -5.41 -9.06 -3.18
N PRO A 422 -6.68 -9.19 -2.77
CA PRO A 422 -7.42 -8.12 -2.09
C PRO A 422 -6.76 -7.69 -0.77
N GLY A 423 -6.02 -8.59 -0.11
CA GLY A 423 -5.34 -8.33 1.15
C GLY A 423 -4.25 -7.26 1.08
N ASN A 424 -3.68 -6.97 -0.10
CA ASN A 424 -2.71 -5.89 -0.27
C ASN A 424 -3.36 -4.51 -0.06
N ARG A 425 -4.54 -4.27 -0.66
CA ARG A 425 -5.27 -3.01 -0.44
C ARG A 425 -5.80 -2.90 0.98
N ASP A 426 -6.36 -3.99 1.51
CA ASP A 426 -6.87 -4.03 2.88
C ASP A 426 -5.78 -3.81 3.92
N LEU A 427 -4.59 -4.40 3.74
CA LEU A 427 -3.44 -4.17 4.63
C LEU A 427 -3.08 -2.68 4.66
N LEU A 428 -2.99 -2.02 3.49
CA LEU A 428 -2.66 -0.60 3.43
C LEU A 428 -3.70 0.28 4.12
N VAL A 429 -4.99 0.09 3.81
CA VAL A 429 -6.07 0.91 4.36
C VAL A 429 -6.16 0.75 5.89
N ASN A 430 -6.12 -0.50 6.38
CA ASN A 430 -6.20 -0.77 7.81
C ASN A 430 -4.92 -0.32 8.55
N ALA A 431 -3.75 -0.47 7.93
CA ALA A 431 -2.50 0.04 8.49
C ALA A 431 -2.54 1.57 8.65
N VAL A 432 -2.97 2.31 7.63
CA VAL A 432 -3.06 3.78 7.71
C VAL A 432 -4.11 4.23 8.72
N ALA A 433 -5.27 3.55 8.79
CA ALA A 433 -6.27 3.82 9.82
C ALA A 433 -5.70 3.64 11.24
N TRP A 434 -5.03 2.52 11.49
CA TRP A 434 -4.39 2.24 12.78
C TRP A 434 -3.25 3.23 13.07
N LEU A 435 -2.36 3.51 12.12
CA LEU A 435 -1.29 4.51 12.31
C LEU A 435 -1.86 5.90 12.62
N ALA A 436 -3.02 6.26 12.04
CA ALA A 436 -3.68 7.53 12.30
C ALA A 436 -4.40 7.62 13.67
N GLY A 437 -4.34 6.58 14.51
CA GLY A 437 -5.08 6.54 15.77
C GLY A 437 -6.58 6.24 15.60
N ARG A 438 -6.99 5.78 14.41
CA ARG A 438 -8.39 5.59 14.01
C ARG A 438 -8.79 4.13 14.05
N ASP A 439 -8.64 3.52 15.23
CA ASP A 439 -8.99 2.12 15.47
C ASP A 439 -10.49 1.85 15.23
N ASP A 440 -11.31 2.91 15.29
CA ASP A 440 -12.74 2.91 14.94
C ASP A 440 -13.02 2.67 13.43
N LEU A 441 -12.03 2.95 12.58
CA LEU A 441 -12.13 2.76 11.13
C LEU A 441 -11.61 1.40 10.66
N LEU A 442 -10.92 0.64 11.53
CA LEU A 442 -10.44 -0.71 11.21
C LEU A 442 -11.61 -1.62 10.83
N ALA A 443 -11.57 -2.15 9.60
CA ALA A 443 -12.56 -3.11 9.12
C ALA A 443 -12.38 -4.41 9.92
N GLY A 444 -13.42 -4.88 10.62
CA GLY A 444 -13.35 -6.13 11.40
C GLY A 444 -13.06 -6.01 12.90
N SER A 445 -12.87 -4.80 13.45
CA SER A 445 -12.68 -4.60 14.90
C SER A 445 -13.90 -4.95 15.77
N GLY A 446 -15.09 -5.14 15.17
CA GLY A 446 -16.30 -5.60 15.85
C GLY A 446 -16.51 -7.13 15.90
N ALA A 447 -15.76 -7.92 15.11
CA ALA A 447 -15.99 -9.36 14.99
C ALA A 447 -15.51 -10.16 16.22
N GLY A 448 -14.59 -9.60 17.00
CA GLY A 448 -14.00 -10.29 18.16
C GLY A 448 -14.94 -10.48 19.35
N ARG A 449 -16.16 -9.92 19.34
CA ARG A 449 -17.10 -10.03 20.47
C ARG A 449 -18.30 -10.95 20.25
N GLU A 450 -18.67 -11.31 19.01
CA GLU A 450 -19.95 -12.01 18.79
C GLU A 450 -19.84 -13.38 18.12
N VAL A 451 -18.70 -13.78 17.57
CA VAL A 451 -18.52 -15.14 17.04
C VAL A 451 -17.23 -15.72 17.56
N GLY A 452 -17.34 -16.73 18.43
CA GLY A 452 -16.22 -17.57 18.83
C GLY A 452 -15.64 -18.26 17.59
N ARG A 453 -14.61 -17.66 17.01
CA ARG A 453 -13.76 -18.34 16.03
C ARG A 453 -13.05 -19.45 16.82
N LEU A 454 -13.14 -20.69 16.34
CA LEU A 454 -12.21 -21.71 16.80
C LEU A 454 -10.81 -21.19 16.43
N PRO A 455 -9.93 -20.91 17.41
CA PRO A 455 -8.57 -20.49 17.09
C PRO A 455 -7.94 -21.54 16.18
N ARG A 456 -7.07 -21.13 15.24
CA ARG A 456 -6.30 -22.08 14.44
C ARG A 456 -5.59 -23.02 15.41
N LEU A 457 -6.06 -24.25 15.48
CA LEU A 457 -5.53 -25.27 16.36
C LEU A 457 -4.09 -25.52 15.91
N SER A 458 -3.14 -25.51 16.84
CA SER A 458 -1.74 -25.82 16.54
C SER A 458 -1.65 -27.19 15.83
N ARG A 459 -0.62 -27.43 15.01
CA ARG A 459 -0.44 -28.74 14.35
C ARG A 459 -0.46 -29.90 15.36
N ALA A 460 0.05 -29.67 16.56
CA ALA A 460 -0.01 -30.63 17.67
C ALA A 460 -1.46 -30.90 18.12
N THR A 461 -2.27 -29.85 18.26
CA THR A 461 -3.68 -29.97 18.64
C THR A 461 -4.51 -30.64 17.54
N VAL A 462 -4.26 -30.32 16.26
CA VAL A 462 -4.89 -31.00 15.12
C VAL A 462 -4.49 -32.48 15.08
N GLY A 463 -3.22 -32.79 15.34
CA GLY A 463 -2.74 -34.17 15.43
C GLY A 463 -3.39 -34.95 16.58
N ILE A 464 -3.55 -34.34 17.75
CA ILE A 464 -4.21 -34.96 18.91
C ILE A 464 -5.69 -35.21 18.61
N VAL A 465 -6.42 -34.19 18.13
CA VAL A 465 -7.85 -34.31 17.81
C VAL A 465 -8.07 -35.34 16.70
N GLY A 466 -7.26 -35.29 15.62
CA GLY A 466 -7.33 -36.25 14.52
C GLY A 466 -7.02 -37.68 14.96
N SER A 467 -6.04 -37.88 15.87
CA SER A 467 -5.74 -39.20 16.43
C SER A 467 -6.86 -39.70 17.34
N MET A 468 -7.47 -38.82 18.13
CA MET A 468 -8.58 -39.16 19.00
C MET A 468 -9.83 -39.54 18.20
N GLU A 469 -10.13 -38.82 17.13
CA GLU A 469 -11.22 -39.17 16.20
C GLU A 469 -10.95 -40.45 15.43
N ALA A 470 -9.72 -40.66 14.95
CA ALA A 470 -9.37 -41.84 14.16
C ALA A 470 -9.36 -43.15 14.98
N PHE A 471 -8.98 -43.10 16.26
CA PHE A 471 -8.79 -44.30 17.07
C PHE A 471 -9.77 -44.42 18.24
N ALA A 472 -10.01 -43.35 18.99
CA ALA A 472 -10.82 -43.43 20.20
C ALA A 472 -12.31 -43.59 19.89
N VAL A 473 -12.82 -42.87 18.87
CA VAL A 473 -14.24 -42.96 18.48
C VAL A 473 -14.59 -44.34 17.90
N PRO A 474 -13.84 -44.91 16.93
CA PRO A 474 -14.10 -46.26 16.45
C PRO A 474 -13.93 -47.34 17.53
N ALA A 475 -12.94 -47.20 18.42
CA ALA A 475 -12.75 -48.14 19.53
C ALA A 475 -13.92 -48.10 20.53
N LEU A 476 -14.47 -46.92 20.83
CA LEU A 476 -15.63 -46.77 21.70
C LEU A 476 -16.88 -47.41 21.08
N ILE A 477 -17.09 -47.20 19.76
CA ILE A 477 -18.19 -47.81 19.01
C ILE A 477 -18.05 -49.34 18.99
N ALA A 478 -16.84 -49.86 18.74
CA ALA A 478 -16.57 -51.29 18.75
C ALA A 478 -16.78 -51.91 20.14
N ALA A 479 -16.35 -51.23 21.21
CA ALA A 479 -16.56 -51.68 22.59
C ALA A 479 -18.04 -51.69 22.97
N LEU A 480 -18.80 -50.67 22.56
CA LEU A 480 -20.25 -50.64 22.72
C LEU A 480 -20.92 -51.79 21.96
N GLY A 481 -20.53 -52.03 20.70
CA GLY A 481 -21.00 -53.16 19.90
C GLY A 481 -20.70 -54.52 20.56
N ALA A 482 -19.48 -54.71 21.04
CA ALA A 482 -19.07 -55.92 21.76
C ALA A 482 -19.87 -56.12 23.04
N SER A 483 -20.12 -55.05 23.81
CA SER A 483 -20.92 -55.11 25.04
C SER A 483 -22.37 -55.54 24.78
N VAL A 484 -22.96 -55.10 23.66
CA VAL A 484 -24.31 -55.49 23.24
C VAL A 484 -24.35 -56.97 22.83
N VAL A 485 -23.34 -57.43 22.09
CA VAL A 485 -23.23 -58.85 21.68
C VAL A 485 -23.06 -59.77 22.90
N VAL A 486 -22.20 -59.41 23.85
CA VAL A 486 -21.98 -60.17 25.09
C VAL A 486 -23.26 -60.21 25.94
N ARG A 487 -23.94 -59.08 26.12
CA ARG A 487 -25.23 -59.04 26.84
C ARG A 487 -26.33 -59.85 26.18
N ARG A 488 -26.35 -59.94 24.84
CA ARG A 488 -27.29 -60.81 24.11
C ARG A 488 -26.99 -62.29 24.34
N ARG A 489 -25.72 -62.68 24.29
CA ARG A 489 -25.29 -64.07 24.52
C ARG A 489 -25.48 -64.56 25.95
N MET A 490 -25.54 -63.67 26.93
CA MET A 490 -25.85 -64.03 28.33
C MET A 490 -27.36 -64.14 28.62
N ARG A 491 -28.23 -63.74 27.69
CA ARG A 491 -29.70 -63.81 27.82
C ARG A 491 -30.34 -64.97 27.06
N THR A 492 -29.62 -65.57 26.11
CA THR A 492 -29.86 -66.90 25.55
C THR A 492 -29.08 -67.91 26.35
#